data_AF-A3LYL1-F1
#
_entry.id   AF-A3LYL1-F1
#
_cell.length_a   1.000
_cell.length_b   1.000
_cell.length_c   1.000
_cell.angle_alpha   90.00
_cell.angle_beta   90.00
_cell.angle_gamma   90.00
#
_symmetry.space_group_name_H-M   'P 1'
#
loop_
_entity.id
_entity.type
_entity.pdbx_description
1 polymer ?
#
loop_
_entity_poly.entity_id
_entity_poly.type
_entity_poly.pdbx_seq_one_letter_code
_entity_poly.pdbx_strand_id
1 'polypeptide(L)'
;MLLSSLLARILVLVSVVYATRDVVITGSKVDKGPINLSIGDITIEENSYWSIFDNSVSALKGSLWVKKGAGFYITGTDRLINLSVTLAFGQNSIKNEGTVVFNSIFCKLATKYELIGSSFYNSGEMFLATNGALGSLTAITSSSWTNSGLLVFYQNSRTSAIVSLGKPLGTIRNDGQICLHNELFKQETNIVGSGCITADKNSSIFLSNCLLEIDPKQSFYLADSQSSIRAKAISKSKTYTVYGFGNGNKIGLDLPLISLPILGSWGYDEKRGILTLRALGNLAHNFIIGTGYDKKKFQITTDSSLGLLSVFNGALKYNGPVPNSSIPSACRPCKPVPSVPDGPHTTSQTTAKTPCTTSTKKHSTRSSKSCNSQITVTSTWTEITTTTVTIISSSVEASCVPSYITVTVTTTAEPIDTVTVTSCPTMKPPHSTDTIYTVTSVYITETTTTTARTTLPTVTVTETKTKGYFRFF
;
A
#
# COMPACT_ATOMS: atom_id res chain seq x y z
N MET A 1 40.66 18.53 63.20
CA MET A 1 39.54 19.39 62.77
C MET A 1 39.89 20.04 61.41
N LEU A 2 40.59 19.40 60.47
CA LEU A 2 40.14 18.36 59.51
C LEU A 2 38.82 17.65 59.83
N LEU A 3 37.98 17.46 58.81
CA LEU A 3 36.54 17.11 58.79
C LEU A 3 35.57 18.27 59.07
N SER A 4 35.22 19.06 58.03
CA SER A 4 33.81 19.50 57.84
C SER A 4 33.53 20.36 56.59
N SER A 5 34.50 20.88 55.83
CA SER A 5 34.16 21.74 54.67
C SER A 5 34.65 21.24 53.31
N LEU A 6 35.18 20.02 53.24
CA LEU A 6 35.55 19.35 51.98
C LEU A 6 34.35 18.82 51.17
N LEU A 7 33.11 19.08 51.63
CA LEU A 7 31.87 18.63 50.98
C LEU A 7 31.27 19.65 50.00
N ALA A 8 31.85 20.86 49.88
CA ALA A 8 31.27 21.93 49.06
C ALA A 8 31.79 22.02 47.61
N ARG A 9 32.61 21.06 47.13
CA ARG A 9 33.23 21.18 45.78
C ARG A 9 33.27 19.90 44.94
N ILE A 10 32.47 18.88 45.27
CA ILE A 10 32.24 17.73 44.38
C ILE A 10 30.73 17.61 44.15
N LEU A 11 30.15 18.63 43.51
CA LEU A 11 28.99 18.43 42.66
C LEU A 11 29.53 18.31 41.23
N VAL A 12 30.08 17.14 40.91
CA VAL A 12 30.15 16.73 39.51
C VAL A 12 28.70 16.48 39.11
N LEU A 13 28.04 17.53 38.63
CA LEU A 13 26.94 17.39 37.69
C LEU A 13 27.53 16.62 36.51
N VAL A 14 27.48 15.30 36.57
CA VAL A 14 27.52 14.47 35.38
C VAL A 14 26.19 14.76 34.68
N SER A 15 26.13 15.89 33.98
CA SER A 15 25.28 15.97 32.80
C SER A 15 25.85 14.91 31.86
N VAL A 16 25.27 13.71 31.92
CA VAL A 16 25.38 12.75 30.83
C VAL A 16 24.71 13.42 29.64
N VAL A 17 25.44 14.28 28.96
CA VAL A 17 25.16 14.63 27.57
C VAL A 17 25.34 13.30 26.85
N TYR A 18 24.24 12.56 26.67
CA TYR A 18 24.20 11.54 25.65
C TYR A 18 24.47 12.28 24.35
N ALA A 19 25.73 12.29 23.91
CA ALA A 19 26.10 12.81 22.60
C ALA A 19 25.39 11.91 21.59
N THR A 20 24.22 12.36 21.13
CA THR A 20 23.49 11.72 20.04
C THR A 20 24.37 11.85 18.81
N ARG A 21 24.89 10.73 18.30
CA ARG A 21 25.65 10.73 17.06
C ARG A 21 24.67 10.82 15.90
N ASP A 22 24.86 11.81 15.05
CA ASP A 22 24.18 11.87 13.76
C ASP A 22 24.64 10.70 12.89
N VAL A 23 23.72 10.15 12.11
CA VAL A 23 23.96 9.05 11.20
C VAL A 23 23.75 9.51 9.77
N VAL A 24 24.79 9.37 8.97
CA VAL A 24 24.75 9.62 7.53
C VAL A 24 24.92 8.29 6.81
N ILE A 25 23.93 7.94 6.00
CA ILE A 25 23.96 6.73 5.17
C ILE A 25 24.39 7.11 3.76
N THR A 26 25.56 6.62 3.36
CA THR A 26 26.07 6.64 1.98
C THR A 26 26.07 5.23 1.42
N GLY A 27 25.52 5.06 0.21
CA GLY A 27 25.35 3.75 -0.42
C GLY A 27 24.20 2.92 0.17
N SER A 28 24.29 1.61 -0.01
CA SER A 28 23.24 0.66 0.36
C SER A 28 23.50 0.07 1.74
N LYS A 29 22.53 0.19 2.64
CA LYS A 29 22.56 -0.42 3.98
C LYS A 29 21.31 -1.25 4.23
N VAL A 30 21.49 -2.47 4.72
CA VAL A 30 20.40 -3.37 5.13
C VAL A 30 20.71 -3.90 6.52
N ASP A 31 19.82 -3.66 7.46
CA ASP A 31 19.90 -4.19 8.83
C ASP A 31 18.65 -5.05 9.13
N LYS A 32 18.80 -6.01 10.04
CA LYS A 32 17.70 -6.87 10.51
C LYS A 32 17.67 -6.95 12.03
N GLY A 33 16.48 -7.06 12.59
CA GLY A 33 16.25 -7.21 14.02
C GLY A 33 16.35 -5.89 14.79
N PRO A 34 16.63 -5.94 16.10
CA PRO A 34 16.60 -4.76 16.96
C PRO A 34 17.73 -3.78 16.61
N ILE A 35 17.36 -2.62 16.09
CA ILE A 35 18.25 -1.52 15.75
C ILE A 35 17.86 -0.28 16.56
N ASN A 36 18.83 0.31 17.26
CA ASN A 36 18.61 1.54 17.99
C ASN A 36 18.59 2.75 17.04
N LEU A 37 17.39 3.29 16.81
CA LEU A 37 17.18 4.52 16.03
C LEU A 37 17.05 5.78 16.91
N SER A 38 17.16 5.63 18.24
CA SER A 38 17.22 6.75 19.20
C SER A 38 18.63 7.34 19.24
N ILE A 39 19.11 7.70 18.06
CA ILE A 39 20.40 8.36 17.79
C ILE A 39 20.13 9.81 17.38
N GLY A 40 21.16 10.53 16.94
CA GLY A 40 21.02 11.90 16.44
C GLY A 40 20.23 11.98 15.15
N ASP A 41 20.48 13.02 14.37
CA ASP A 41 19.82 13.20 13.09
C ASP A 41 20.21 12.06 12.13
N ILE A 42 19.24 11.57 11.35
CA ILE A 42 19.45 10.52 10.35
C ILE A 42 19.31 11.17 8.97
N THR A 43 20.39 11.13 8.19
CA THR A 43 20.41 11.58 6.79
C THR A 43 20.69 10.40 5.87
N ILE A 44 19.83 10.17 4.88
CA ILE A 44 20.09 9.25 3.78
C ILE A 44 20.49 10.07 2.56
N GLU A 45 21.74 9.90 2.12
CA GLU A 45 22.31 10.66 1.01
C GLU A 45 21.71 10.26 -0.34
N GLU A 46 21.88 11.11 -1.36
CA GLU A 46 21.41 10.82 -2.71
C GLU A 46 21.93 9.46 -3.20
N ASN A 47 21.11 8.74 -3.98
CA ASN A 47 21.42 7.41 -4.51
C ASN A 47 21.76 6.35 -3.44
N SER A 48 21.39 6.59 -2.18
CA SER A 48 21.65 5.72 -1.04
C SER A 48 20.35 5.17 -0.46
N TYR A 49 20.40 4.06 0.26
CA TYR A 49 19.25 3.60 1.00
C TYR A 49 19.62 2.93 2.32
N TRP A 50 18.69 3.00 3.26
CA TRP A 50 18.73 2.20 4.48
C TRP A 50 17.43 1.43 4.64
N SER A 51 17.53 0.10 4.63
CA SER A 51 16.42 -0.82 4.82
C SER A 51 16.57 -1.58 6.14
N ILE A 52 15.56 -1.52 6.99
CA ILE A 52 15.56 -2.13 8.32
C ILE A 52 14.41 -3.12 8.38
N PHE A 53 14.72 -4.40 8.62
CA PHE A 53 13.72 -5.44 8.78
C PHE A 53 13.52 -5.82 10.24
N ASP A 54 12.28 -6.07 10.63
CA ASP A 54 11.88 -6.65 11.93
C ASP A 54 12.39 -5.87 13.16
N ASN A 55 12.48 -4.55 13.05
CA ASN A 55 12.77 -3.67 14.18
C ASN A 55 11.47 -3.19 14.85
N SER A 56 10.99 -3.97 15.83
CA SER A 56 9.67 -3.77 16.45
C SER A 56 9.44 -2.37 17.01
N VAL A 57 10.48 -1.72 17.56
CA VAL A 57 10.42 -0.36 18.10
C VAL A 57 11.51 0.51 17.46
N SER A 58 11.06 1.42 16.60
CA SER A 58 11.87 2.38 15.87
C SER A 58 11.58 3.81 16.35
N ALA A 59 12.25 4.24 17.41
CA ALA A 59 12.07 5.59 17.97
C ALA A 59 13.14 6.55 17.44
N LEU A 60 12.76 7.42 16.49
CA LEU A 60 13.59 8.48 15.92
C LEU A 60 13.68 9.64 16.91
N LYS A 61 14.87 9.87 17.50
CA LYS A 61 15.09 10.97 18.46
C LYS A 61 15.74 12.22 17.89
N GLY A 62 16.30 12.14 16.68
CA GLY A 62 16.68 13.30 15.86
C GLY A 62 15.76 13.49 14.66
N SER A 63 16.09 14.46 13.81
CA SER A 63 15.42 14.70 12.53
C SER A 63 15.77 13.62 11.50
N LEU A 64 14.83 13.34 10.60
CA LEU A 64 15.03 12.44 9.47
C LEU A 64 15.07 13.26 8.17
N TRP A 65 16.17 13.16 7.41
CA TRP A 65 16.28 13.71 6.07
C TRP A 65 16.58 12.62 5.05
N VAL A 66 15.62 12.36 4.16
CA VAL A 66 15.80 11.44 3.03
C VAL A 66 15.92 12.28 1.76
N LYS A 67 17.12 12.33 1.18
CA LYS A 67 17.39 13.15 -0.01
C LYS A 67 16.76 12.57 -1.28
N LYS A 68 16.77 13.36 -2.35
CA LYS A 68 16.23 12.97 -3.64
C LYS A 68 16.91 11.70 -4.16
N GLY A 69 16.12 10.74 -4.65
CA GLY A 69 16.63 9.44 -5.12
C GLY A 69 17.13 8.51 -4.01
N ALA A 70 17.03 8.91 -2.74
CA ALA A 70 17.36 8.09 -1.60
C ALA A 70 16.15 7.32 -1.06
N GLY A 71 16.39 6.31 -0.20
CA GLY A 71 15.32 5.52 0.40
C GLY A 71 15.53 5.17 1.87
N PHE A 72 14.46 5.28 2.68
CA PHE A 72 14.43 4.84 4.07
C PHE A 72 13.26 3.89 4.30
N TYR A 73 13.56 2.66 4.71
CA TYR A 73 12.57 1.59 4.80
C TYR A 73 12.62 0.94 6.19
N ILE A 74 11.45 0.76 6.81
CA ILE A 74 11.27 -0.04 8.01
C ILE A 74 10.15 -1.05 7.74
N THR A 75 10.49 -2.33 7.74
CA THR A 75 9.59 -3.40 7.30
C THR A 75 9.45 -4.48 8.36
N GLY A 76 8.23 -4.82 8.73
CA GLY A 76 7.93 -6.02 9.50
C GLY A 76 7.58 -7.17 8.57
N THR A 77 8.38 -8.24 8.64
CA THR A 77 8.18 -9.51 7.94
C THR A 77 7.70 -10.62 8.87
N ASP A 78 7.94 -10.49 10.18
CA ASP A 78 7.41 -11.43 11.18
C ASP A 78 5.95 -11.10 11.57
N ARG A 79 5.11 -12.13 11.58
CA ARG A 79 3.70 -12.08 11.98
C ARG A 79 3.51 -11.86 13.48
N LEU A 80 4.51 -12.22 14.29
CA LEU A 80 4.44 -12.22 15.75
C LEU A 80 4.91 -10.91 16.39
N ILE A 81 5.54 -10.02 15.62
CA ILE A 81 5.96 -8.70 16.10
C ILE A 81 4.93 -7.63 15.73
N ASN A 82 4.87 -6.58 16.54
CA ASN A 82 4.30 -5.31 16.12
C ASN A 82 5.39 -4.46 15.47
N LEU A 83 5.00 -3.51 14.62
CA LEU A 83 5.89 -2.47 14.15
C LEU A 83 5.47 -1.12 14.73
N SER A 84 6.38 -0.46 15.43
CA SER A 84 6.17 0.87 15.99
C SER A 84 7.26 1.80 15.48
N VAL A 85 6.89 2.82 14.71
CA VAL A 85 7.79 3.90 14.29
C VAL A 85 7.29 5.20 14.91
N THR A 86 8.13 5.82 15.73
CA THR A 86 7.80 7.08 16.39
C THR A 86 8.85 8.14 16.09
N LEU A 87 8.39 9.38 15.91
CA LEU A 87 9.26 10.55 15.97
C LEU A 87 9.06 11.18 17.35
N ALA A 88 10.13 11.30 18.13
CA ALA A 88 10.04 11.85 19.46
C ALA A 88 9.60 13.33 19.40
N PHE A 89 8.59 13.67 20.21
CA PHE A 89 8.09 15.03 20.39
C PHE A 89 9.24 16.00 20.70
N GLY A 90 9.17 17.21 20.14
CA GLY A 90 10.15 18.27 20.37
C GLY A 90 10.48 19.05 19.10
N GLN A 91 11.76 19.34 18.89
CA GLN A 91 12.25 20.11 17.74
C GLN A 91 12.49 19.27 16.48
N ASN A 92 12.34 17.95 16.57
CA ASN A 92 12.62 17.00 15.48
C ASN A 92 11.73 17.22 14.26
N SER A 93 12.28 16.94 13.08
CA SER A 93 11.61 17.14 11.81
C SER A 93 11.73 15.94 10.89
N ILE A 94 10.80 15.83 9.94
CA ILE A 94 10.95 14.91 8.79
C ILE A 94 10.99 15.76 7.53
N LYS A 95 12.07 15.60 6.77
CA LYS A 95 12.23 16.14 5.42
C LYS A 95 12.41 14.98 4.44
N ASN A 96 11.41 14.70 3.63
CA ASN A 96 11.45 13.63 2.63
C ASN A 96 11.40 14.19 1.21
N GLU A 97 12.49 14.01 0.48
CA GLU A 97 12.64 14.31 -0.95
C GLU A 97 12.84 13.02 -1.79
N GLY A 98 12.99 11.87 -1.11
CA GLY A 98 13.19 10.54 -1.68
C GLY A 98 12.00 9.62 -1.42
N THR A 99 12.25 8.39 -0.96
CA THR A 99 11.21 7.40 -0.64
C THR A 99 11.28 6.97 0.82
N VAL A 100 10.19 7.10 1.56
CA VAL A 100 10.04 6.57 2.93
C VAL A 100 8.97 5.50 2.94
N VAL A 101 9.27 4.33 3.49
CA VAL A 101 8.31 3.22 3.59
C VAL A 101 8.33 2.62 4.98
N PHE A 102 7.20 2.71 5.68
CA PHE A 102 6.94 1.90 6.86
C PHE A 102 5.90 0.86 6.50
N ASN A 103 6.29 -0.42 6.51
CA ASN A 103 5.46 -1.51 6.02
C ASN A 103 5.32 -2.61 7.06
N SER A 104 4.10 -2.81 7.55
CA SER A 104 3.72 -3.82 8.52
C SER A 104 2.57 -4.70 8.01
N ILE A 105 2.36 -4.77 6.69
CA ILE A 105 1.28 -5.58 6.09
C ILE A 105 1.34 -7.05 6.54
N PHE A 106 2.55 -7.57 6.78
CA PHE A 106 2.75 -8.96 7.22
C PHE A 106 2.70 -9.15 8.74
N CYS A 107 2.79 -8.08 9.53
CA CYS A 107 2.61 -8.16 10.98
C CYS A 107 1.15 -8.49 11.29
N LYS A 108 0.87 -9.28 12.35
CA LYS A 108 -0.52 -9.51 12.81
C LYS A 108 -0.95 -8.58 13.94
N LEU A 109 0.02 -8.03 14.67
CA LEU A 109 -0.23 -7.15 15.82
C LEU A 109 -0.51 -5.70 15.39
N ALA A 110 -1.14 -4.95 16.30
CA ALA A 110 -1.41 -3.53 16.11
C ALA A 110 -0.13 -2.75 15.83
N THR A 111 -0.15 -1.93 14.78
CA THR A 111 0.99 -1.14 14.34
C THR A 111 0.83 0.31 14.78
N LYS A 112 1.94 0.95 15.15
CA LYS A 112 1.96 2.35 15.55
C LYS A 112 2.91 3.16 14.67
N TYR A 113 2.36 4.04 13.83
CA TYR A 113 3.12 5.07 13.15
C TYR A 113 2.72 6.42 13.72
N GLU A 114 3.50 6.93 14.67
CA GLU A 114 3.21 8.19 15.38
C GLU A 114 4.37 9.16 15.20
N LEU A 115 4.27 9.98 14.16
CA LEU A 115 5.30 10.92 13.75
C LEU A 115 4.95 12.30 14.28
N ILE A 116 5.38 12.61 15.50
CA ILE A 116 5.11 13.89 16.16
C ILE A 116 6.38 14.74 16.13
N GLY A 117 6.33 15.88 15.43
CA GLY A 117 7.51 16.74 15.24
C GLY A 117 7.20 18.23 15.20
N SER A 118 8.26 19.04 15.07
CA SER A 118 8.15 20.47 14.83
C SER A 118 7.69 20.74 13.39
N SER A 119 8.28 20.02 12.43
CA SER A 119 7.97 20.14 11.01
C SER A 119 7.90 18.80 10.27
N PHE A 120 7.07 18.78 9.24
CA PHE A 120 6.95 17.69 8.28
C PHE A 120 6.93 18.30 6.87
N TYR A 121 7.89 17.89 6.04
CA TYR A 121 8.00 18.29 4.65
C TYR A 121 8.16 17.05 3.77
N ASN A 122 7.23 16.85 2.84
CA ASN A 122 7.27 15.75 1.88
C ASN A 122 7.15 16.29 0.44
N SER A 123 8.23 16.20 -0.32
CA SER A 123 8.25 16.38 -1.79
C SER A 123 8.53 15.09 -2.56
N GLY A 124 8.96 14.04 -1.85
CA GLY A 124 9.13 12.68 -2.37
C GLY A 124 7.88 11.80 -2.19
N GLU A 125 8.09 10.52 -1.91
CA GLU A 125 7.04 9.53 -1.70
C GLU A 125 7.13 8.95 -0.29
N MET A 126 6.00 8.81 0.38
CA MET A 126 5.93 8.20 1.70
C MET A 126 4.76 7.22 1.79
N PHE A 127 5.04 6.02 2.26
CA PHE A 127 4.09 4.91 2.37
C PHE A 127 4.01 4.44 3.82
N LEU A 128 2.82 4.52 4.41
CA LEU A 128 2.50 4.01 5.74
C LEU A 128 1.50 2.87 5.59
N ALA A 129 2.01 1.65 5.58
CA ALA A 129 1.26 0.45 5.24
C ALA A 129 1.11 -0.48 6.43
N THR A 130 -0.11 -0.89 6.72
CA THR A 130 -0.45 -1.77 7.83
C THR A 130 -1.38 -2.91 7.40
N ASN A 131 -1.46 -3.93 8.23
CA ASN A 131 -2.35 -5.07 8.02
C ASN A 131 -3.83 -4.76 8.34
N GLY A 132 -4.12 -3.67 9.06
CA GLY A 132 -5.45 -3.40 9.60
C GLY A 132 -5.77 -4.15 10.91
N ALA A 133 -4.80 -4.34 11.80
CA ALA A 133 -5.07 -4.84 13.15
C ALA A 133 -5.77 -3.77 14.01
N LEU A 134 -6.72 -4.20 14.84
CA LEU A 134 -7.43 -3.31 15.77
C LEU A 134 -6.45 -2.63 16.74
N GLY A 135 -6.63 -1.33 16.96
CA GLY A 135 -5.74 -0.52 17.79
C GLY A 135 -4.53 0.06 17.04
N SER A 136 -4.42 -0.16 15.73
CA SER A 136 -3.38 0.49 14.93
C SER A 136 -3.58 2.01 14.88
N LEU A 137 -2.48 2.74 14.88
CA LEU A 137 -2.45 4.21 14.88
C LEU A 137 -1.57 4.68 13.72
N THR A 138 -2.08 5.64 12.93
CA THR A 138 -1.27 6.33 11.93
C THR A 138 -1.49 7.83 12.02
N ALA A 139 -0.45 8.55 12.41
CA ALA A 139 -0.49 9.99 12.63
C ALA A 139 0.81 10.67 12.17
N ILE A 140 0.66 11.76 11.42
CA ILE A 140 1.74 12.69 11.06
C ILE A 140 1.37 14.05 11.64
N THR A 141 1.83 14.34 12.85
CA THR A 141 1.40 15.48 13.65
C THR A 141 2.55 16.45 13.83
N SER A 142 2.64 17.43 12.94
CA SER A 142 3.64 18.50 13.02
C SER A 142 2.99 19.88 13.04
N SER A 143 3.70 20.86 13.62
CA SER A 143 3.22 22.26 13.67
C SER A 143 3.37 22.95 12.31
N SER A 144 4.49 22.72 11.63
CA SER A 144 4.65 23.04 10.20
C SER A 144 4.45 21.76 9.40
N TRP A 145 3.52 21.77 8.43
CA TRP A 145 3.16 20.57 7.69
C TRP A 145 2.95 20.89 6.22
N THR A 146 3.75 20.30 5.35
CA THR A 146 3.67 20.49 3.89
C THR A 146 3.86 19.18 3.15
N ASN A 147 2.96 18.91 2.21
CA ASN A 147 3.06 17.84 1.23
C ASN A 147 2.94 18.41 -0.20
N SER A 148 3.99 18.29 -0.99
CA SER A 148 3.99 18.51 -2.45
C SER A 148 4.23 17.23 -3.25
N GLY A 149 4.59 16.13 -2.56
CA GLY A 149 4.81 14.81 -3.14
C GLY A 149 3.60 13.87 -2.98
N LEU A 150 3.89 12.59 -2.72
CA LEU A 150 2.88 11.54 -2.51
C LEU A 150 2.93 11.02 -1.08
N LEU A 151 1.77 10.96 -0.43
CA LEU A 151 1.53 10.18 0.80
C LEU A 151 0.56 9.05 0.50
N VAL A 152 0.89 7.82 0.90
CA VAL A 152 0.00 6.67 0.79
C VAL A 152 -0.19 6.06 2.18
N PHE A 153 -1.45 6.01 2.60
CA PHE A 153 -1.90 5.32 3.80
C PHE A 153 -2.63 4.07 3.34
N TYR A 154 -2.15 2.92 3.77
CA TYR A 154 -2.65 1.63 3.32
C TYR A 154 -2.98 0.73 4.50
N GLN A 155 -4.18 0.18 4.47
CA GLN A 155 -4.59 -0.94 5.31
C GLN A 155 -5.00 -2.12 4.43
N ASN A 156 -4.47 -3.31 4.74
CA ASN A 156 -4.90 -4.53 4.07
C ASN A 156 -6.37 -4.85 4.38
N SER A 157 -6.78 -4.64 5.62
CA SER A 157 -8.17 -4.79 6.06
C SER A 157 -8.71 -3.48 6.63
N ARG A 158 -9.90 -3.07 6.20
CA ARG A 158 -10.55 -1.86 6.70
C ARG A 158 -10.88 -1.98 8.19
N THR A 159 -10.44 -1.01 8.98
CA THR A 159 -10.79 -0.87 10.40
C THR A 159 -11.44 0.48 10.71
N SER A 160 -11.66 0.76 11.99
CA SER A 160 -12.03 2.08 12.49
C SER A 160 -10.84 3.00 12.77
N ALA A 161 -9.61 2.56 12.48
CA ALA A 161 -8.42 3.37 12.68
C ALA A 161 -8.48 4.64 11.82
N ILE A 162 -7.96 5.73 12.37
CA ILE A 162 -8.02 7.06 11.78
C ILE A 162 -6.62 7.46 11.35
N VAL A 163 -6.52 8.05 10.16
CA VAL A 163 -5.35 8.80 9.71
C VAL A 163 -5.48 10.25 10.19
N SER A 164 -4.55 10.68 11.05
CA SER A 164 -4.48 12.05 11.58
C SER A 164 -3.33 12.83 10.95
N LEU A 165 -3.63 14.01 10.39
CA LEU A 165 -2.67 14.85 9.67
C LEU A 165 -2.61 16.27 10.22
N GLY A 166 -1.40 16.69 10.61
CA GLY A 166 -1.11 17.98 11.22
C GLY A 166 -1.54 18.05 12.68
N LYS A 167 -1.07 19.08 13.38
CA LYS A 167 -1.53 19.39 14.74
C LYS A 167 -3.00 19.84 14.71
N PRO A 168 -3.89 19.27 15.55
CA PRO A 168 -5.30 19.68 15.60
C PRO A 168 -5.47 21.21 15.71
N LEU A 169 -6.46 21.75 14.99
CA LEU A 169 -6.71 23.19 14.83
C LEU A 169 -5.61 23.98 14.11
N GLY A 170 -4.50 23.32 13.74
CA GLY A 170 -3.45 23.87 12.91
C GLY A 170 -3.82 23.87 11.42
N THR A 171 -2.80 24.00 10.59
CA THR A 171 -2.94 24.03 9.13
C THR A 171 -2.00 23.03 8.49
N ILE A 172 -2.53 22.24 7.56
CA ILE A 172 -1.74 21.43 6.65
C ILE A 172 -1.74 22.08 5.26
N ARG A 173 -0.58 22.17 4.62
CA ARG A 173 -0.47 22.54 3.21
C ARG A 173 -0.33 21.28 2.35
N ASN A 174 -1.28 21.03 1.47
CA ASN A 174 -1.26 19.91 0.54
C ASN A 174 -1.36 20.43 -0.90
N ASP A 175 -0.24 20.41 -1.60
CA ASP A 175 -0.15 20.64 -3.06
C ASP A 175 0.09 19.35 -3.83
N GLY A 176 0.41 18.26 -3.12
CA GLY A 176 0.65 16.95 -3.68
C GLY A 176 -0.60 16.04 -3.63
N GLN A 177 -0.34 14.75 -3.51
CA GLN A 177 -1.39 13.73 -3.42
C GLN A 177 -1.33 12.99 -2.09
N ILE A 178 -2.51 12.74 -1.51
CA ILE A 178 -2.72 11.88 -0.35
C ILE A 178 -3.67 10.75 -0.79
N CYS A 179 -3.25 9.51 -0.61
CA CYS A 179 -3.98 8.32 -0.99
C CYS A 179 -4.35 7.51 0.25
N LEU A 180 -5.62 7.12 0.34
CA LEU A 180 -6.20 6.35 1.41
C LEU A 180 -6.69 5.02 0.82
N HIS A 181 -6.21 3.90 1.34
CA HIS A 181 -6.69 2.55 0.98
C HIS A 181 -7.19 1.82 2.21
N ASN A 182 -8.49 1.52 2.25
CA ASN A 182 -9.16 1.01 3.45
C ASN A 182 -8.94 1.89 4.70
N GLU A 183 -8.86 3.22 4.54
CA GLU A 183 -8.54 4.15 5.64
C GLU A 183 -9.65 5.16 5.91
N LEU A 184 -9.79 5.57 7.17
CA LEU A 184 -10.62 6.71 7.57
C LEU A 184 -9.74 7.94 7.77
N PHE A 185 -9.86 8.94 6.89
CA PHE A 185 -9.29 10.25 7.15
C PHE A 185 -10.31 11.13 7.87
N LYS A 186 -9.90 11.73 8.99
CA LYS A 186 -10.70 12.69 9.75
C LYS A 186 -10.01 14.05 9.72
N GLN A 187 -10.67 15.04 9.13
CA GLN A 187 -10.15 16.39 9.03
C GLN A 187 -10.27 17.11 10.37
N GLU A 188 -9.11 17.45 10.96
CA GLU A 188 -8.95 18.17 12.24
C GLU A 188 -8.14 19.47 12.09
N THR A 189 -7.73 19.79 10.87
CA THR A 189 -6.89 20.94 10.50
C THR A 189 -7.52 21.77 9.39
N ASN A 190 -7.07 23.02 9.23
CA ASN A 190 -7.27 23.74 7.99
C ASN A 190 -6.46 23.05 6.89
N ILE A 191 -6.98 22.99 5.67
CA ILE A 191 -6.30 22.40 4.52
C ILE A 191 -6.11 23.48 3.47
N VAL A 192 -4.87 23.86 3.19
CA VAL A 192 -4.53 24.85 2.16
C VAL A 192 -3.76 24.21 1.01
N GLY A 193 -3.83 24.81 -0.18
CA GLY A 193 -3.15 24.29 -1.37
C GLY A 193 -4.11 23.67 -2.39
N SER A 194 -3.53 23.21 -3.50
CA SER A 194 -4.28 22.71 -4.67
C SER A 194 -4.11 21.21 -4.91
N GLY A 195 -3.72 20.47 -3.87
CA GLY A 195 -3.47 19.04 -3.95
C GLY A 195 -4.75 18.20 -3.99
N CYS A 196 -4.58 16.90 -3.84
CA CYS A 196 -5.67 15.93 -3.85
C CYS A 196 -5.64 15.00 -2.62
N ILE A 197 -6.82 14.70 -2.07
CA ILE A 197 -7.03 13.60 -1.13
C ILE A 197 -7.93 12.58 -1.82
N THR A 198 -7.40 11.38 -2.05
CA THR A 198 -8.07 10.28 -2.73
C THR A 198 -8.49 9.21 -1.73
N ALA A 199 -9.78 8.88 -1.72
CA ALA A 199 -10.31 7.69 -1.08
C ALA A 199 -10.42 6.57 -2.13
N ASP A 200 -9.73 5.46 -1.89
CA ASP A 200 -9.78 4.24 -2.69
C ASP A 200 -9.97 3.01 -1.80
N LYS A 201 -10.39 1.88 -2.38
CA LYS A 201 -10.62 0.60 -1.70
C LYS A 201 -11.40 0.78 -0.41
N ASN A 202 -12.66 1.23 -0.49
CA ASN A 202 -13.52 1.39 0.71
C ASN A 202 -12.93 2.37 1.75
N SER A 203 -12.36 3.47 1.28
CA SER A 203 -11.87 4.56 2.14
C SER A 203 -12.95 5.60 2.43
N SER A 204 -12.80 6.34 3.53
CA SER A 204 -13.76 7.36 3.92
C SER A 204 -13.06 8.64 4.32
N ILE A 205 -13.60 9.77 3.85
CA ILE A 205 -13.17 11.11 4.22
C ILE A 205 -14.25 11.72 5.10
N PHE A 206 -13.90 12.10 6.33
CA PHE A 206 -14.80 12.81 7.22
C PHE A 206 -14.31 14.24 7.47
N LEU A 207 -15.04 15.21 6.91
CA LEU A 207 -14.86 16.64 7.15
C LEU A 207 -15.49 16.98 8.50
N SER A 208 -14.79 16.61 9.57
CA SER A 208 -15.35 16.56 10.92
C SER A 208 -15.42 17.92 11.62
N ASN A 209 -14.62 18.89 11.14
CA ASN A 209 -14.60 20.24 11.66
C ASN A 209 -14.77 21.25 10.52
N CYS A 210 -16.02 21.44 10.13
CA CYS A 210 -16.41 22.40 9.10
C CYS A 210 -16.23 23.86 9.51
N LEU A 211 -15.75 24.19 10.72
CA LEU A 211 -15.33 25.56 11.04
C LEU A 211 -13.94 25.86 10.50
N LEU A 212 -13.09 24.85 10.39
CA LEU A 212 -11.78 24.97 9.76
C LEU A 212 -11.94 25.09 8.24
N GLU A 213 -11.08 25.90 7.64
CA GLU A 213 -11.15 26.23 6.22
C GLU A 213 -10.42 25.18 5.38
N ILE A 214 -11.01 24.87 4.24
CA ILE A 214 -10.43 24.02 3.19
C ILE A 214 -10.38 24.89 1.95
N ASP A 215 -9.19 25.04 1.38
CA ASP A 215 -8.97 25.82 0.16
C ASP A 215 -9.88 25.26 -0.96
N PRO A 216 -10.64 26.10 -1.66
CA PRO A 216 -11.50 25.67 -2.76
C PRO A 216 -10.77 24.90 -3.88
N LYS A 217 -9.44 25.06 -3.98
CA LYS A 217 -8.58 24.34 -4.93
C LYS A 217 -8.21 22.93 -4.46
N GLN A 218 -8.36 22.60 -3.18
CA GLN A 218 -8.17 21.25 -2.66
C GLN A 218 -9.23 20.34 -3.27
N SER A 219 -8.77 19.25 -3.88
CA SER A 219 -9.65 18.27 -4.51
C SER A 219 -9.83 17.04 -3.62
N PHE A 220 -11.04 16.51 -3.58
CA PHE A 220 -11.33 15.19 -3.03
C PHE A 220 -11.71 14.25 -4.16
N TYR A 221 -11.22 13.01 -4.16
CA TYR A 221 -11.52 12.03 -5.20
C TYR A 221 -12.00 10.72 -4.58
N LEU A 222 -13.16 10.25 -5.04
CA LEU A 222 -13.71 8.93 -4.70
C LEU A 222 -13.36 7.97 -5.84
N ALA A 223 -12.29 7.19 -5.66
CA ALA A 223 -11.71 6.37 -6.72
C ALA A 223 -12.49 5.07 -7.00
N ASP A 224 -13.27 4.59 -6.03
CA ASP A 224 -14.03 3.35 -6.13
C ASP A 224 -15.49 3.51 -5.65
N SER A 225 -16.29 2.47 -5.89
CA SER A 225 -17.72 2.42 -5.57
C SER A 225 -18.04 2.34 -4.08
N GLN A 226 -17.09 1.93 -3.24
CA GLN A 226 -17.29 1.79 -1.79
C GLN A 226 -16.80 3.01 -1.02
N SER A 227 -16.02 3.89 -1.67
CA SER A 227 -15.53 5.11 -1.04
C SER A 227 -16.64 6.08 -0.63
N SER A 228 -16.33 6.94 0.34
CA SER A 228 -17.29 7.94 0.83
C SER A 228 -16.64 9.23 1.27
N ILE A 229 -17.39 10.32 1.16
CA ILE A 229 -17.08 11.58 1.83
C ILE A 229 -18.29 12.05 2.63
N ARG A 230 -18.03 12.49 3.86
CA ARG A 230 -19.06 13.00 4.76
C ARG A 230 -18.61 14.32 5.38
N ALA A 231 -19.52 15.28 5.48
CA ALA A 231 -19.27 16.55 6.16
C ALA A 231 -20.09 16.68 7.44
N LYS A 232 -19.51 17.33 8.45
CA LYS A 232 -20.26 17.74 9.64
C LYS A 232 -21.24 18.85 9.28
N ALA A 233 -22.53 18.62 9.47
CA ALA A 233 -23.58 19.56 9.12
C ALA A 233 -23.51 20.82 9.99
N ILE A 234 -23.35 22.00 9.36
CA ILE A 234 -23.36 23.30 10.03
C ILE A 234 -24.24 24.31 9.28
N SER A 235 -24.65 25.38 9.96
CA SER A 235 -25.49 26.44 9.37
C SER A 235 -24.72 27.34 8.40
N LYS A 236 -23.40 27.48 8.59
CA LYS A 236 -22.51 28.16 7.65
C LYS A 236 -22.10 27.19 6.54
N SER A 237 -22.96 27.05 5.53
CA SER A 237 -22.72 26.14 4.41
C SER A 237 -21.36 26.38 3.75
N LYS A 238 -20.62 25.29 3.54
CA LYS A 238 -19.35 25.26 2.79
C LYS A 238 -19.51 24.50 1.48
N THR A 239 -18.60 24.76 0.55
CA THR A 239 -18.55 24.10 -0.76
C THR A 239 -17.26 23.30 -0.91
N TYR A 240 -17.37 22.02 -1.26
CA TYR A 240 -16.23 21.13 -1.45
C TYR A 240 -16.16 20.59 -2.88
N THR A 241 -14.97 20.48 -3.45
CA THR A 241 -14.79 19.93 -4.80
C THR A 241 -14.56 18.42 -4.72
N VAL A 242 -15.48 17.63 -5.28
CA VAL A 242 -15.47 16.17 -5.19
C VAL A 242 -15.54 15.56 -6.59
N TYR A 243 -14.54 14.77 -6.94
CA TYR A 243 -14.47 14.02 -8.18
C TYR A 243 -14.84 12.55 -7.96
N GLY A 244 -15.26 11.89 -9.03
CA GLY A 244 -15.52 10.44 -9.02
C GLY A 244 -16.85 10.03 -8.40
N PHE A 245 -17.77 10.97 -8.09
CA PHE A 245 -19.06 10.62 -7.52
C PHE A 245 -19.89 9.77 -8.51
N GLY A 246 -20.18 8.53 -8.14
CA GLY A 246 -20.88 7.56 -8.98
C GLY A 246 -20.53 6.12 -8.67
N ASN A 247 -21.09 5.20 -9.45
CA ASN A 247 -20.94 3.75 -9.29
C ASN A 247 -21.28 3.23 -7.88
N GLY A 248 -22.10 3.96 -7.12
CA GLY A 248 -22.54 3.55 -5.78
C GLY A 248 -21.78 4.17 -4.60
N ASN A 249 -20.75 4.99 -4.84
CA ASN A 249 -20.10 5.73 -3.75
C ASN A 249 -21.01 6.82 -3.17
N LYS A 250 -20.62 7.37 -2.01
CA LYS A 250 -21.51 8.18 -1.17
C LYS A 250 -20.93 9.58 -0.88
N ILE A 251 -21.79 10.58 -0.97
CA ILE A 251 -21.57 11.92 -0.40
C ILE A 251 -22.64 12.15 0.67
N GLY A 252 -22.27 12.57 1.87
CA GLY A 252 -23.22 12.68 2.97
C GLY A 252 -22.93 13.77 4.00
N LEU A 253 -23.84 13.85 4.97
CA LEU A 253 -23.74 14.64 6.19
C LEU A 253 -23.66 13.73 7.41
N ASP A 254 -23.14 14.23 8.53
CA ASP A 254 -23.18 13.52 9.82
C ASP A 254 -24.55 13.56 10.51
N LEU A 255 -25.58 14.07 9.82
CA LEU A 255 -26.97 14.07 10.23
C LEU A 255 -27.87 13.52 9.10
N PRO A 256 -29.05 12.98 9.42
CA PRO A 256 -30.02 12.57 8.42
C PRO A 256 -30.36 13.70 7.45
N LEU A 257 -30.48 13.36 6.17
CA LEU A 257 -30.97 14.29 5.16
C LEU A 257 -32.48 14.46 5.33
N ILE A 258 -32.92 15.70 5.56
CA ILE A 258 -34.33 16.01 5.86
C ILE A 258 -34.93 16.82 4.72
N SER A 259 -36.11 16.41 4.27
CA SER A 259 -36.83 17.12 3.23
C SER A 259 -37.39 18.43 3.78
N LEU A 260 -36.78 19.55 3.40
CA LEU A 260 -37.32 20.88 3.67
C LEU A 260 -38.48 21.19 2.71
N PRO A 261 -39.54 21.89 3.14
CA PRO A 261 -40.59 22.36 2.25
C PRO A 261 -39.98 23.11 1.06
N ILE A 262 -40.47 22.82 -0.16
CA ILE A 262 -40.04 23.43 -1.44
C ILE A 262 -38.62 23.02 -1.90
N LEU A 263 -37.63 22.91 -1.01
CA LEU A 263 -36.23 22.68 -1.37
C LEU A 263 -35.81 21.20 -1.43
N GLY A 264 -36.55 20.31 -0.75
CA GLY A 264 -36.19 18.90 -0.61
C GLY A 264 -34.93 18.67 0.25
N SER A 265 -34.57 17.41 0.46
CA SER A 265 -33.41 17.00 1.27
C SER A 265 -32.07 17.14 0.55
N TRP A 266 -32.12 17.25 -0.77
CA TRP A 266 -30.98 17.52 -1.62
C TRP A 266 -31.43 18.29 -2.86
N GLY A 267 -30.48 18.89 -3.58
CA GLY A 267 -30.72 19.51 -4.87
C GLY A 267 -29.48 19.46 -5.74
N TYR A 268 -29.65 19.45 -7.06
CA TYR A 268 -28.55 19.43 -8.01
C TYR A 268 -28.74 20.52 -9.07
N ASP A 269 -27.81 21.48 -9.09
CA ASP A 269 -27.69 22.51 -10.13
C ASP A 269 -26.95 21.92 -11.33
N GLU A 270 -27.70 21.55 -12.36
CA GLU A 270 -27.17 20.92 -13.58
C GLU A 270 -26.21 21.82 -14.37
N LYS A 271 -26.37 23.15 -14.25
CA LYS A 271 -25.53 24.12 -14.99
C LYS A 271 -24.18 24.29 -14.30
N ARG A 272 -24.18 24.38 -12.97
CA ARG A 272 -22.96 24.57 -12.18
C ARG A 272 -22.29 23.27 -11.74
N GLY A 273 -23.00 22.15 -11.82
CA GLY A 273 -22.52 20.86 -11.32
C GLY A 273 -22.42 20.81 -9.79
N ILE A 274 -23.34 21.49 -9.09
CA ILE A 274 -23.32 21.61 -7.63
C ILE A 274 -24.44 20.77 -7.02
N LEU A 275 -24.06 19.80 -6.20
CA LEU A 275 -24.94 19.04 -5.32
C LEU A 275 -25.04 19.73 -3.96
N THR A 276 -26.25 20.05 -3.51
CA THR A 276 -26.53 20.55 -2.17
C THR A 276 -27.19 19.45 -1.35
N LEU A 277 -26.67 19.17 -0.15
CA LEU A 277 -27.28 18.28 0.84
C LEU A 277 -27.79 19.11 2.03
N ARG A 278 -28.96 18.75 2.57
CA ARG A 278 -29.64 19.51 3.64
C ARG A 278 -30.07 18.60 4.78
N ALA A 279 -29.88 19.08 6.00
CA ALA A 279 -30.34 18.46 7.25
C ALA A 279 -31.32 19.41 7.98
N LEU A 280 -31.69 19.09 9.23
CA LEU A 280 -32.67 19.86 9.99
C LEU A 280 -32.33 21.36 10.08
N GLY A 281 -33.33 22.22 9.89
CA GLY A 281 -33.15 23.66 9.96
C GLY A 281 -32.36 24.20 8.77
N ASN A 282 -31.35 25.04 9.05
CA ASN A 282 -30.51 25.67 8.04
C ASN A 282 -29.16 24.95 7.82
N LEU A 283 -29.06 23.69 8.25
CA LEU A 283 -27.82 22.91 8.15
C LEU A 283 -27.66 22.35 6.74
N ALA A 284 -26.61 22.75 6.03
CA ALA A 284 -26.42 22.34 4.64
C ALA A 284 -24.94 22.43 4.21
N HIS A 285 -24.60 21.66 3.17
CA HIS A 285 -23.33 21.79 2.47
C HIS A 285 -23.51 21.61 0.96
N ASN A 286 -22.59 22.19 0.21
CA ASN A 286 -22.51 22.08 -1.24
C ASN A 286 -21.29 21.24 -1.63
N PHE A 287 -21.43 20.52 -2.74
CA PHE A 287 -20.39 19.68 -3.32
C PHE A 287 -20.36 19.93 -4.82
N ILE A 288 -19.24 20.42 -5.35
CA ILE A 288 -19.03 20.51 -6.80
C ILE A 288 -18.68 19.10 -7.26
N ILE A 289 -19.61 18.44 -7.96
CA ILE A 289 -19.49 17.06 -8.43
C ILE A 289 -19.34 16.96 -9.95
N GLY A 290 -19.43 18.08 -10.66
CA GLY A 290 -19.43 18.16 -12.11
C GLY A 290 -20.83 18.11 -12.71
N THR A 291 -20.92 18.32 -14.03
CA THR A 291 -22.18 18.34 -14.77
C THR A 291 -22.57 16.95 -15.32
N GLY A 292 -23.77 16.80 -15.86
CA GLY A 292 -24.20 15.58 -16.59
C GLY A 292 -24.87 14.48 -15.76
N TYR A 293 -25.07 14.67 -14.44
CA TYR A 293 -25.77 13.68 -13.61
C TYR A 293 -27.27 13.60 -13.90
N ASP A 294 -27.80 12.38 -13.95
CA ASP A 294 -29.23 12.10 -14.06
C ASP A 294 -29.88 12.08 -12.67
N LYS A 295 -30.76 13.05 -12.40
CA LYS A 295 -31.47 13.20 -11.12
C LYS A 295 -32.21 11.93 -10.66
N LYS A 296 -32.64 11.06 -11.58
CA LYS A 296 -33.35 9.81 -11.24
C LYS A 296 -32.45 8.73 -10.64
N LYS A 297 -31.13 8.87 -10.78
CA LYS A 297 -30.15 7.89 -10.28
C LYS A 297 -29.58 8.23 -8.90
N PHE A 298 -29.95 9.38 -8.34
CA PHE A 298 -29.64 9.72 -6.96
C PHE A 298 -30.58 8.99 -6.01
N GLN A 299 -30.01 8.41 -4.96
CA GLN A 299 -30.72 7.63 -3.96
C GLN A 299 -30.25 8.03 -2.57
N ILE A 300 -31.18 8.44 -1.71
CA ILE A 300 -30.89 8.63 -0.29
C ILE A 300 -30.61 7.26 0.32
N THR A 301 -29.54 7.18 1.11
CA THR A 301 -29.11 5.94 1.75
C THR A 301 -28.58 6.22 3.15
N THR A 302 -28.52 5.17 3.96
CA THR A 302 -27.76 5.17 5.21
C THR A 302 -26.27 5.28 4.91
N ASP A 303 -25.58 6.13 5.67
CA ASP A 303 -24.14 6.06 5.76
C ASP A 303 -23.73 5.16 6.94
N SER A 304 -22.99 4.11 6.64
CA SER A 304 -22.45 3.13 7.59
C SER A 304 -20.93 2.96 7.43
N SER A 305 -20.25 4.02 6.97
CA SER A 305 -18.78 4.01 6.78
C SER A 305 -18.06 3.61 8.08
N LEU A 306 -17.18 2.61 8.02
CA LEU A 306 -16.54 2.05 9.22
C LEU A 306 -15.67 3.10 9.94
N GLY A 307 -15.75 3.11 11.27
CA GLY A 307 -15.09 4.09 12.13
C GLY A 307 -15.90 5.37 12.37
N LEU A 308 -17.06 5.50 11.73
CA LEU A 308 -17.98 6.60 11.90
C LEU A 308 -19.31 6.09 12.46
N LEU A 309 -19.99 6.92 13.27
CA LEU A 309 -21.38 6.63 13.67
C LEU A 309 -22.25 6.53 12.41
N SER A 310 -23.12 5.51 12.38
CA SER A 310 -24.04 5.32 11.27
C SER A 310 -25.16 6.34 11.31
N VAL A 311 -25.49 6.88 10.15
CA VAL A 311 -26.51 7.92 9.99
C VAL A 311 -27.55 7.44 9.00
N PHE A 312 -28.73 7.11 9.51
CA PHE A 312 -29.88 6.73 8.68
C PHE A 312 -30.24 7.89 7.74
N ASN A 313 -30.41 7.59 6.45
CA ASN A 313 -30.62 8.61 5.42
C ASN A 313 -29.57 9.75 5.42
N GLY A 314 -28.37 9.51 5.93
CA GLY A 314 -27.32 10.54 6.06
C GLY A 314 -26.54 10.82 4.78
N ALA A 315 -26.74 10.05 3.71
CA ALA A 315 -25.99 10.20 2.47
C ALA A 315 -26.84 10.09 1.22
N LEU A 316 -26.30 10.63 0.15
CA LEU A 316 -26.78 10.45 -1.21
C LEU A 316 -25.78 9.56 -1.96
N LYS A 317 -26.31 8.50 -2.55
CA LYS A 317 -25.60 7.58 -3.44
C LYS A 317 -26.02 7.86 -4.87
N TYR A 318 -25.09 7.81 -5.82
CA TYR A 318 -25.40 7.85 -7.24
C TYR A 318 -25.18 6.47 -7.87
N ASN A 319 -26.27 5.88 -8.38
CA ASN A 319 -26.28 4.51 -8.90
C ASN A 319 -25.83 4.40 -10.38
N GLY A 320 -25.59 5.52 -11.05
CA GLY A 320 -25.06 5.54 -12.43
C GLY A 320 -23.53 5.65 -12.48
N PRO A 321 -22.93 5.51 -13.68
CA PRO A 321 -21.52 5.81 -13.88
C PRO A 321 -21.24 7.31 -13.74
N VAL A 322 -20.00 7.66 -13.37
CA VAL A 322 -19.55 9.06 -13.29
C VAL A 322 -19.73 9.72 -14.67
N PRO A 323 -20.59 10.75 -14.82
CA PRO A 323 -20.93 11.32 -16.14
C PRO A 323 -19.74 11.98 -16.85
N ASN A 324 -18.85 12.62 -16.08
CA ASN A 324 -17.59 13.16 -16.55
C ASN A 324 -16.45 12.59 -15.72
N SER A 325 -15.63 11.74 -16.33
CA SER A 325 -14.49 11.09 -15.69
C SER A 325 -13.22 11.95 -15.68
N SER A 326 -13.31 13.25 -15.98
CA SER A 326 -12.16 14.15 -15.87
C SER A 326 -11.75 14.29 -14.40
N ILE A 327 -10.58 13.75 -14.09
CA ILE A 327 -9.95 13.84 -12.77
C ILE A 327 -8.89 14.95 -12.86
N PRO A 328 -8.77 15.85 -11.86
CA PRO A 328 -7.77 16.91 -11.90
C PRO A 328 -6.36 16.31 -11.86
N SER A 329 -5.39 16.97 -12.47
CA SER A 329 -3.99 16.48 -12.58
C SER A 329 -3.31 16.21 -11.23
N ALA A 330 -3.80 16.83 -10.15
CA ALA A 330 -3.38 16.59 -8.78
C ALA A 330 -3.86 15.24 -8.22
N CYS A 331 -4.98 14.70 -8.73
CA CYS A 331 -5.49 13.39 -8.35
C CYS A 331 -5.02 12.36 -9.39
N ARG A 332 -4.01 11.55 -9.06
CA ARG A 332 -3.51 10.47 -9.92
C ARG A 332 -3.99 9.11 -9.40
N PRO A 333 -3.91 8.02 -10.18
CA PRO A 333 -4.08 6.69 -9.58
C PRO A 333 -3.09 6.50 -8.43
N CYS A 334 -3.59 6.01 -7.30
CA CYS A 334 -2.75 5.78 -6.13
C CYS A 334 -1.70 4.71 -6.42
N LYS A 335 -0.45 4.96 -6.01
CA LYS A 335 0.64 4.01 -6.18
C LYS A 335 0.51 2.86 -5.18
N PRO A 336 0.80 1.61 -5.59
CA PRO A 336 0.92 0.52 -4.64
C PRO A 336 2.10 0.76 -3.70
N VAL A 337 2.07 0.12 -2.53
CA VAL A 337 3.22 0.09 -1.61
C VAL A 337 4.40 -0.54 -2.35
N PRO A 338 5.56 0.14 -2.45
CA PRO A 338 6.70 -0.36 -3.22
C PRO A 338 7.34 -1.58 -2.55
N SER A 339 8.01 -2.40 -3.36
CA SER A 339 8.92 -3.42 -2.85
C SER A 339 10.08 -2.78 -2.12
N VAL A 340 10.51 -3.41 -1.02
CA VAL A 340 11.57 -2.90 -0.15
C VAL A 340 12.91 -3.51 -0.57
N PRO A 341 13.99 -2.71 -0.73
CA PRO A 341 15.32 -3.24 -1.02
C PRO A 341 15.85 -4.13 0.11
N ASP A 342 16.39 -5.29 -0.25
CA ASP A 342 16.95 -6.30 0.64
C ASP A 342 18.47 -6.54 0.45
N GLY A 343 19.12 -5.80 -0.47
CA GLY A 343 20.58 -5.82 -0.68
C GLY A 343 20.99 -5.90 -2.16
N PRO A 344 22.29 -5.74 -2.49
CA PRO A 344 22.78 -6.00 -3.84
C PRO A 344 22.67 -7.50 -4.16
N HIS A 345 21.69 -7.85 -4.99
CA HIS A 345 21.59 -9.16 -5.62
C HIS A 345 22.67 -9.29 -6.69
N THR A 346 23.61 -10.23 -6.52
CA THR A 346 24.49 -10.65 -7.62
C THR A 346 23.76 -11.72 -8.42
N THR A 347 22.76 -11.33 -9.22
CA THR A 347 22.13 -12.27 -10.16
C THR A 347 23.06 -12.44 -11.35
N SER A 348 24.05 -13.33 -11.24
CA SER A 348 24.85 -13.73 -12.40
C SER A 348 23.99 -14.62 -13.31
N GLN A 349 23.27 -14.00 -14.26
CA GLN A 349 22.73 -14.74 -15.40
C GLN A 349 23.89 -15.20 -16.28
N THR A 350 24.36 -16.43 -16.11
CA THR A 350 25.28 -17.04 -17.07
C THR A 350 24.46 -17.75 -18.15
N THR A 351 24.26 -17.09 -19.30
CA THR A 351 23.64 -17.73 -20.46
C THR A 351 24.67 -18.62 -21.16
N ALA A 352 24.75 -19.89 -20.79
CA ALA A 352 25.52 -20.87 -21.56
C ALA A 352 24.71 -21.25 -22.82
N LYS A 353 25.01 -20.64 -23.97
CA LYS A 353 24.53 -21.11 -25.28
C LYS A 353 25.41 -22.27 -25.73
N THR A 354 24.90 -23.51 -25.70
CA THR A 354 25.57 -24.64 -26.35
C THR A 354 25.23 -24.63 -27.86
N PRO A 355 26.21 -24.58 -28.79
CA PRO A 355 25.92 -24.65 -30.21
C PRO A 355 25.54 -26.08 -30.62
N CYS A 356 24.37 -26.26 -31.26
CA CYS A 356 24.03 -27.52 -31.91
C CYS A 356 24.86 -27.68 -33.18
N THR A 357 25.75 -28.68 -33.21
CA THR A 357 26.53 -29.04 -34.40
C THR A 357 25.70 -29.96 -35.30
N THR A 358 25.39 -29.51 -36.51
CA THR A 358 24.75 -30.30 -37.57
C THR A 358 25.81 -31.16 -38.28
N SER A 359 25.76 -32.48 -38.11
CA SER A 359 26.48 -33.43 -38.96
C SER A 359 25.58 -33.84 -40.14
N THR A 360 25.96 -33.42 -41.34
CA THR A 360 25.37 -33.82 -42.61
C THR A 360 25.97 -35.14 -43.08
N LYS A 361 25.20 -36.24 -42.99
CA LYS A 361 25.39 -37.41 -43.88
C LYS A 361 24.04 -37.91 -44.41
N LYS A 362 23.97 -37.97 -45.74
CA LYS A 362 22.88 -38.55 -46.55
C LYS A 362 22.82 -40.06 -46.32
N HIS A 363 21.70 -40.59 -45.84
CA HIS A 363 20.84 -41.58 -46.51
C HIS A 363 19.74 -42.08 -45.55
N SER A 364 18.52 -42.21 -46.09
CA SER A 364 17.35 -42.99 -45.63
C SER A 364 17.31 -43.52 -44.19
N THR A 365 16.49 -42.90 -43.34
CA THR A 365 15.35 -43.51 -42.60
C THR A 365 14.94 -42.59 -41.43
N ARG A 366 13.64 -42.60 -41.16
CA ARG A 366 12.89 -41.77 -40.21
C ARG A 366 13.53 -41.79 -38.81
N SER A 367 14.01 -40.64 -38.32
CA SER A 367 14.40 -40.45 -36.91
C SER A 367 13.94 -39.08 -36.43
N SER A 368 12.96 -39.08 -35.53
CA SER A 368 12.51 -37.93 -34.76
C SER A 368 13.58 -37.56 -33.75
N LYS A 369 14.20 -36.38 -33.89
CA LYS A 369 15.11 -35.82 -32.89
C LYS A 369 14.30 -34.96 -31.91
N SER A 370 14.25 -35.34 -30.65
CA SER A 370 13.73 -34.48 -29.58
C SER A 370 14.78 -33.41 -29.23
N CYS A 371 14.33 -32.16 -29.11
CA CYS A 371 15.17 -31.09 -28.57
C CYS A 371 14.84 -30.99 -27.08
N ASN A 372 15.71 -31.56 -26.22
CA ASN A 372 15.55 -31.44 -24.78
C ASN A 372 16.27 -30.17 -24.32
N SER A 373 15.55 -29.09 -24.00
CA SER A 373 16.14 -27.93 -23.33
C SER A 373 16.24 -28.19 -21.84
N GLN A 374 17.46 -28.41 -21.33
CA GLN A 374 17.76 -28.37 -19.90
C GLN A 374 18.00 -26.92 -19.47
N ILE A 375 17.23 -26.44 -18.49
CA ILE A 375 17.52 -25.20 -17.77
C ILE A 375 18.01 -25.60 -16.39
N THR A 376 19.29 -25.36 -16.12
CA THR A 376 19.87 -25.54 -14.78
C THR A 376 19.84 -24.19 -14.07
N VAL A 377 19.05 -24.08 -13.01
CA VAL A 377 19.06 -22.90 -12.12
C VAL A 377 19.83 -23.30 -10.86
N THR A 378 21.02 -22.74 -10.69
CA THR A 378 21.81 -22.94 -9.47
C THR A 378 21.57 -21.76 -8.55
N SER A 379 20.96 -22.01 -7.38
CA SER A 379 20.81 -21.00 -6.31
C SER A 379 21.66 -21.43 -5.12
N THR A 380 22.62 -20.59 -4.72
CA THR A 380 23.36 -20.76 -3.46
C THR A 380 22.78 -19.78 -2.45
N TRP A 381 21.66 -20.17 -1.82
CA TRP A 381 20.95 -19.36 -0.83
C TRP A 381 20.66 -20.22 0.40
N THR A 382 20.73 -19.62 1.60
CA THR A 382 20.66 -20.35 2.88
C THR A 382 19.30 -20.31 3.59
N GLU A 383 18.26 -19.64 3.07
CA GLU A 383 16.91 -19.66 3.67
C GLU A 383 15.75 -19.66 2.62
N ILE A 384 14.49 -19.61 3.05
CA ILE A 384 13.32 -19.95 2.22
C ILE A 384 13.02 -18.86 1.18
N THR A 385 13.03 -19.21 -0.12
CA THR A 385 12.65 -18.31 -1.23
C THR A 385 11.61 -18.95 -2.15
N THR A 386 10.56 -18.19 -2.50
CA THR A 386 9.62 -18.55 -3.56
C THR A 386 10.27 -18.26 -4.92
N THR A 387 10.78 -19.28 -5.61
CA THR A 387 11.39 -19.10 -6.93
C THR A 387 10.31 -19.18 -8.00
N THR A 388 10.05 -18.07 -8.72
CA THR A 388 9.12 -18.07 -9.85
C THR A 388 9.91 -18.32 -11.13
N VAL A 389 9.73 -19.49 -11.76
CA VAL A 389 10.38 -19.81 -13.03
C VAL A 389 9.40 -19.58 -14.17
N THR A 390 9.66 -18.57 -15.00
CA THR A 390 8.88 -18.29 -16.22
C THR A 390 9.56 -18.97 -17.41
N ILE A 391 8.92 -20.01 -17.96
CA ILE A 391 9.41 -20.70 -19.17
C ILE A 391 8.62 -20.18 -20.37
N ILE A 392 9.32 -19.61 -21.36
CA ILE A 392 8.74 -19.20 -22.64
C ILE A 392 9.12 -20.29 -23.66
N SER A 393 8.16 -21.11 -24.08
CA SER A 393 8.34 -22.03 -25.21
C SER A 393 8.00 -21.32 -26.51
N SER A 394 9.00 -21.16 -27.38
CA SER A 394 8.82 -20.66 -28.74
C SER A 394 8.94 -21.82 -29.74
N SER A 395 7.84 -22.51 -30.03
CA SER A 395 7.74 -23.29 -31.26
C SER A 395 6.27 -23.51 -31.64
N VAL A 396 5.89 -22.91 -32.76
CA VAL A 396 4.61 -23.11 -33.44
C VAL A 396 4.79 -24.34 -34.34
N GLU A 397 4.32 -25.51 -33.92
CA GLU A 397 3.85 -26.57 -34.82
C GLU A 397 3.23 -27.73 -34.03
N ALA A 398 2.06 -28.17 -34.50
CA ALA A 398 1.20 -29.14 -33.86
C ALA A 398 1.75 -30.57 -34.01
N SER A 399 2.04 -31.24 -32.89
CA SER A 399 1.93 -32.69 -32.74
C SER A 399 2.05 -33.05 -31.26
N CYS A 400 1.01 -33.67 -30.70
CA CYS A 400 0.99 -34.16 -29.32
C CYS A 400 2.11 -35.18 -29.07
N VAL A 401 3.05 -34.83 -28.18
CA VAL A 401 3.74 -35.77 -27.29
C VAL A 401 3.81 -35.07 -25.92
N PRO A 402 3.50 -35.73 -24.80
CA PRO A 402 3.67 -35.10 -23.49
C PRO A 402 5.17 -34.87 -23.24
N SER A 403 5.62 -33.63 -23.42
CA SER A 403 6.95 -33.18 -23.00
C SER A 403 6.96 -33.15 -21.48
N TYR A 404 7.64 -34.10 -20.84
CA TYR A 404 7.89 -34.03 -19.39
C TYR A 404 9.00 -32.99 -19.16
N ILE A 405 8.67 -31.91 -18.44
CA ILE A 405 9.67 -30.96 -17.95
C ILE A 405 10.19 -31.51 -16.63
N THR A 406 11.49 -31.79 -16.55
CA THR A 406 12.13 -32.18 -15.28
C THR A 406 12.73 -30.93 -14.66
N VAL A 407 12.18 -30.46 -13.55
CA VAL A 407 12.76 -29.36 -12.77
C VAL A 407 13.57 -29.98 -11.63
N THR A 408 14.89 -29.86 -11.70
CA THR A 408 15.77 -30.29 -10.61
C THR A 408 16.02 -29.10 -9.69
N VAL A 409 15.51 -29.17 -8.46
CA VAL A 409 15.82 -28.20 -7.40
C VAL A 409 16.79 -28.88 -6.45
N THR A 410 18.02 -28.38 -6.36
CA THR A 410 19.01 -28.86 -5.40
C THR A 410 19.08 -27.85 -4.26
N THR A 411 18.70 -28.24 -3.05
CA THR A 411 18.84 -27.39 -1.85
C THR A 411 19.79 -28.05 -0.85
N THR A 412 20.50 -27.24 -0.07
CA THR A 412 21.40 -27.70 1.00
C THR A 412 20.83 -27.42 2.41
N ALA A 413 19.56 -27.07 2.54
CA ALA A 413 18.88 -26.81 3.82
C ALA A 413 17.43 -27.33 3.83
N GLU A 414 16.99 -27.90 4.96
CA GLU A 414 15.62 -28.38 5.25
C GLU A 414 14.75 -27.29 5.91
N PRO A 415 13.39 -27.32 5.81
CA PRO A 415 12.54 -27.76 4.71
C PRO A 415 11.85 -26.59 3.98
N ILE A 416 11.34 -26.84 2.77
CA ILE A 416 10.66 -25.87 1.88
C ILE A 416 9.15 -26.11 1.98
N ASP A 417 8.33 -25.05 2.11
CA ASP A 417 6.88 -25.19 2.29
C ASP A 417 6.04 -25.04 1.01
N THR A 418 6.58 -24.62 -0.15
CA THR A 418 5.82 -24.66 -1.43
C THR A 418 6.69 -24.30 -2.64
N VAL A 419 6.54 -25.01 -3.76
CA VAL A 419 7.05 -24.62 -5.07
C VAL A 419 5.86 -24.36 -5.99
N THR A 420 5.67 -23.11 -6.42
CA THR A 420 4.58 -22.72 -7.33
C THR A 420 5.13 -22.57 -8.73
N VAL A 421 4.73 -23.47 -9.65
CA VAL A 421 5.05 -23.36 -11.07
C VAL A 421 3.85 -22.75 -11.78
N THR A 422 4.00 -21.53 -12.30
CA THR A 422 2.94 -20.84 -13.04
C THR A 422 3.24 -20.88 -14.53
N SER A 423 2.45 -21.63 -15.31
CA SER A 423 2.47 -21.54 -16.77
C SER A 423 1.57 -20.40 -17.24
N CYS A 424 2.08 -19.56 -18.15
CA CYS A 424 1.32 -18.47 -18.76
C CYS A 424 0.30 -19.01 -19.79
N PRO A 425 -0.94 -18.47 -19.88
CA PRO A 425 -1.86 -18.88 -20.93
C PRO A 425 -1.45 -18.29 -22.28
N THR A 426 -1.27 -19.13 -23.29
CA THR A 426 -1.16 -18.70 -24.70
C THR A 426 -2.52 -18.24 -25.22
N MET A 427 -2.53 -17.12 -25.96
CA MET A 427 -3.72 -16.60 -26.65
C MET A 427 -4.36 -17.66 -27.55
N LYS A 428 -5.68 -17.81 -27.41
CA LYS A 428 -6.52 -18.76 -28.17
C LYS A 428 -6.68 -18.30 -29.63
N PRO A 429 -6.42 -19.14 -30.65
CA PRO A 429 -6.91 -18.92 -32.02
C PRO A 429 -8.43 -19.22 -32.11
N PRO A 430 -9.19 -18.62 -33.06
CA PRO A 430 -10.65 -18.59 -32.99
C PRO A 430 -11.38 -19.94 -33.18
N HIS A 431 -10.69 -21.05 -33.45
CA HIS A 431 -11.33 -22.33 -33.75
C HIS A 431 -10.55 -23.55 -33.19
N SER A 432 -10.35 -23.62 -31.87
CA SER A 432 -10.00 -24.90 -31.23
C SER A 432 -10.87 -25.16 -29.99
N THR A 433 -11.24 -26.42 -29.82
CA THR A 433 -11.98 -26.99 -28.68
C THR A 433 -11.03 -27.48 -27.57
N ASP A 434 -9.83 -26.91 -27.47
CA ASP A 434 -8.85 -27.42 -26.51
C ASP A 434 -9.24 -27.13 -25.07
N THR A 435 -9.18 -28.18 -24.26
CA THR A 435 -9.44 -28.16 -22.83
C THR A 435 -8.23 -27.54 -22.13
N ILE A 436 -8.44 -26.47 -21.37
CA ILE A 436 -7.40 -25.81 -20.58
C ILE A 436 -7.20 -26.63 -19.30
N TYR A 437 -5.96 -27.05 -19.04
CA TYR A 437 -5.57 -27.71 -17.79
C TYR A 437 -5.03 -26.67 -16.81
N THR A 438 -5.65 -26.58 -15.64
CA THR A 438 -5.19 -25.75 -14.53
C THR A 438 -4.70 -26.68 -13.42
N VAL A 439 -3.40 -26.68 -13.14
CA VAL A 439 -2.84 -27.35 -11.94
C VAL A 439 -2.87 -26.32 -10.81
N THR A 440 -3.69 -26.56 -9.78
CA THR A 440 -3.96 -25.54 -8.74
C THR A 440 -3.15 -25.72 -7.46
N SER A 441 -2.52 -26.88 -7.23
CA SER A 441 -1.57 -27.06 -6.12
C SER A 441 -0.87 -28.42 -6.21
N VAL A 442 0.39 -28.47 -5.73
CA VAL A 442 1.14 -29.71 -5.48
C VAL A 442 1.43 -29.75 -3.98
N TYR A 443 0.99 -30.80 -3.28
CA TYR A 443 1.30 -31.03 -1.87
C TYR A 443 2.36 -32.12 -1.77
N ILE A 444 3.46 -31.83 -1.06
CA ILE A 444 4.44 -32.84 -0.69
C ILE A 444 4.03 -33.33 0.71
N THR A 445 3.74 -34.62 0.84
CA THR A 445 3.49 -35.26 2.14
C THR A 445 4.61 -36.26 2.39
N GLU A 446 5.27 -36.09 3.54
CA GLU A 446 6.36 -36.90 4.13
C GLU A 446 7.79 -36.64 3.64
N THR A 447 8.62 -36.16 4.57
CA THR A 447 10.08 -36.20 4.53
C THR A 447 10.57 -37.32 5.45
N THR A 448 11.04 -38.44 4.88
CA THR A 448 11.87 -39.39 5.63
C THR A 448 13.32 -38.94 5.55
N THR A 449 13.88 -38.55 6.69
CA THR A 449 15.32 -38.27 6.85
C THR A 449 16.08 -39.58 6.78
N THR A 450 16.89 -39.78 5.74
CA THR A 450 17.97 -40.77 5.77
C THR A 450 19.13 -40.33 4.89
N THR A 451 20.28 -40.17 5.52
CA THR A 451 21.56 -39.87 4.90
C THR A 451 21.94 -41.00 3.93
N ALA A 452 22.23 -40.63 2.67
CA ALA A 452 22.84 -41.44 1.62
C ALA A 452 22.06 -42.65 1.06
N ARG A 453 21.18 -42.41 0.07
CA ARG A 453 21.20 -43.04 -1.28
C ARG A 453 20.05 -42.47 -2.11
N THR A 454 20.29 -42.34 -3.41
CA THR A 454 19.33 -41.87 -4.40
C THR A 454 18.07 -42.74 -4.40
N THR A 455 16.96 -42.24 -3.87
CA THR A 455 15.62 -42.76 -4.14
C THR A 455 14.72 -41.60 -4.57
N LEU A 456 14.21 -41.70 -5.80
CA LEU A 456 13.28 -40.74 -6.39
C LEU A 456 11.98 -40.70 -5.57
N PRO A 457 11.45 -39.52 -5.20
CA PRO A 457 10.06 -39.43 -4.77
C PRO A 457 9.15 -39.73 -5.97
N THR A 458 8.20 -40.66 -5.77
CA THR A 458 7.14 -40.94 -6.75
C THR A 458 6.02 -39.94 -6.53
N VAL A 459 5.80 -39.04 -7.49
CA VAL A 459 4.71 -38.06 -7.41
C VAL A 459 3.42 -38.72 -7.91
N THR A 460 2.42 -38.83 -7.03
CA THR A 460 1.09 -39.32 -7.40
C THR A 460 0.20 -38.12 -7.72
N VAL A 461 -0.30 -38.05 -8.95
CA VAL A 461 -1.23 -36.99 -9.39
C VAL A 461 -2.66 -37.47 -9.17
N THR A 462 -3.41 -36.79 -8.31
CA THR A 462 -4.84 -37.07 -8.13
C THR A 462 -5.64 -36.21 -9.11
N GLU A 463 -6.29 -36.84 -10.09
CA GLU A 463 -7.20 -36.17 -11.02
C GLU A 463 -8.54 -35.83 -10.35
N THR A 464 -8.97 -34.58 -10.42
CA THR A 464 -10.36 -34.21 -10.10
C THR A 464 -11.08 -33.77 -11.38
N LYS A 465 -11.96 -34.64 -11.91
CA LYS A 465 -12.81 -34.34 -13.08
C LYS A 465 -14.05 -33.57 -12.65
N THR A 466 -14.16 -32.30 -13.01
CA THR A 466 -15.42 -31.55 -12.86
C THR A 466 -16.14 -31.48 -14.21
N LYS A 467 -17.25 -32.23 -14.36
CA LYS A 467 -18.14 -32.13 -15.54
C LYS A 467 -19.05 -30.90 -15.41
N GLY A 468 -18.76 -29.84 -16.15
CA GLY A 468 -19.70 -28.74 -16.36
C GLY A 468 -20.63 -29.04 -17.53
N TYR A 469 -21.92 -29.26 -17.28
CA TYR A 469 -22.95 -29.27 -18.32
C TYR A 469 -23.42 -27.83 -18.59
N PHE A 470 -23.11 -27.29 -19.76
CA PHE A 470 -23.80 -26.12 -20.31
C PHE A 470 -24.96 -26.62 -21.19
N ARG A 471 -26.20 -26.39 -20.77
CA ARG A 471 -27.37 -26.47 -21.67
C ARG A 471 -27.59 -25.08 -22.27
N PHE A 472 -27.55 -25.01 -23.60
CA PHE A 472 -28.03 -23.86 -24.35
C PHE A 472 -29.55 -23.94 -24.45
N PHE A 473 -30.24 -22.93 -23.91
CA PHE A 473 -31.44 -22.30 -24.46
C PHE A 473 -31.49 -20.86 -23.96
#